data_AF-A0A7K2Z292-F1
#
_entry.id   AF-A0A7K2Z292-F1
#
_cell.length_a   1.000
_cell.length_b   1.000
_cell.length_c   1.000
_cell.angle_alpha   90.00
_cell.angle_beta   90.00
_cell.angle_gamma   90.00
#
_symmetry.space_group_name_H-M   'P 1'
#
loop_
_entity.id
_entity.type
_entity.pdbx_description
1 polymer ?
#
loop_
_entity_poly.entity_id
_entity_poly.type
_entity_poly.pdbx_seq_one_letter_code
_entity_poly.pdbx_strand_id
1 'polypeptide(L)'
;AAGLDAATRRLVAVLTRLLDRRAHWSDVRELHELALTTARRAGSGRQEAVALLNLGNLHVARDELEEALSCYRAALEVSRGLGDPAGEGRAMVNLGNAYADLGDLQRAADWYDRSLLLRRTIGDAAGQARVLSHLGRLHARMGRFEQSVRDHRAALGVRRRIGDPADIGRVLTDIAAVLGEAGRTQEALAVYRDALEAFRAAGDERLEALALLHSAELALDTGDVREARLRRRQALALLVDAGAPEADEVRRYLGDE
;
A
#
# COMPACT_ATOMS: atom_id res chain seq x y z
N ALA A 1 3.89 -43.79 -14.77
CA ALA A 1 3.79 -42.33 -14.70
C ALA A 1 2.58 -41.89 -15.53
N ALA A 2 1.42 -41.77 -14.89
CA ALA A 2 0.21 -41.27 -15.56
C ALA A 2 0.48 -39.84 -16.03
N GLY A 3 0.19 -39.57 -17.31
CA GLY A 3 0.55 -38.34 -17.98
C GLY A 3 -0.06 -37.13 -17.29
N LEU A 4 0.79 -36.24 -16.77
CA LEU A 4 0.37 -34.90 -16.36
C LEU A 4 -0.35 -34.25 -17.55
N ASP A 5 -1.54 -33.73 -17.31
CA ASP A 5 -2.27 -33.01 -18.34
C ASP A 5 -1.44 -31.80 -18.84
N ALA A 6 -1.81 -31.27 -20.01
CA ALA A 6 -1.04 -30.20 -20.63
C ALA A 6 -0.94 -28.95 -19.73
N ALA A 7 -1.95 -28.68 -18.89
CA ALA A 7 -1.95 -27.56 -17.97
C ALA A 7 -0.94 -27.76 -16.83
N THR A 8 -0.85 -28.98 -16.30
CA THR A 8 0.07 -29.33 -15.22
C THR A 8 1.52 -29.31 -15.71
N ARG A 9 1.80 -29.80 -16.93
CA ARG A 9 3.13 -29.67 -17.55
C ARG A 9 3.53 -28.22 -17.76
N ARG A 10 2.58 -27.38 -18.18
CA ARG A 10 2.81 -25.95 -18.38
C ARG A 10 3.08 -25.22 -17.05
N LEU A 11 2.32 -25.52 -16.01
CA LEU A 11 2.54 -25.00 -14.66
C LEU A 11 3.92 -25.35 -14.12
N VAL A 12 4.32 -26.63 -14.20
CA VAL A 12 5.63 -27.09 -13.74
C VAL A 12 6.74 -26.35 -14.46
N ALA A 13 6.66 -26.19 -15.79
CA ALA A 13 7.67 -25.47 -16.57
C ALA A 13 7.83 -23.99 -16.14
N VAL A 14 6.72 -23.30 -15.89
CA VAL A 14 6.72 -21.90 -15.41
C VAL A 14 7.30 -21.79 -14.01
N LEU A 15 6.87 -22.66 -13.08
CA LEU A 15 7.37 -22.67 -11.71
C LEU A 15 8.87 -23.00 -11.64
N THR A 16 9.37 -23.92 -12.46
CA THR A 16 10.81 -24.20 -12.55
C THR A 16 11.60 -22.94 -12.92
N ARG A 17 11.16 -22.18 -13.94
CA ARG A 17 11.84 -20.93 -14.34
C ARG A 17 11.80 -19.86 -13.25
N LEU A 18 10.69 -19.77 -12.49
CA LEU A 18 10.55 -18.86 -11.36
C LEU A 18 11.51 -19.20 -10.21
N LEU A 19 11.59 -20.48 -9.84
CA LEU A 19 12.45 -20.96 -8.74
C LEU A 19 13.94 -20.84 -9.08
N ASP A 20 14.32 -21.02 -10.33
CA ASP A 20 15.71 -20.92 -10.79
C ASP A 20 16.20 -19.47 -10.97
N ARG A 21 15.41 -18.46 -10.56
CA ARG A 21 15.70 -17.02 -10.74
C ARG A 21 16.00 -16.61 -12.20
N ARG A 22 15.51 -17.39 -13.17
CA ARG A 22 15.55 -17.07 -14.60
C ARG A 22 14.23 -16.49 -15.10
N ALA A 23 13.37 -16.08 -14.19
CA ALA A 23 12.02 -15.67 -14.50
C ALA A 23 12.02 -14.32 -15.23
N HIS A 24 11.21 -14.25 -16.28
CA HIS A 24 10.86 -13.00 -16.93
C HIS A 24 9.42 -12.62 -16.59
N TRP A 25 9.06 -11.36 -16.82
CA TRP A 25 7.68 -10.88 -16.67
C TRP A 25 6.65 -11.71 -17.45
N SER A 26 7.07 -12.33 -18.56
CA SER A 26 6.26 -13.27 -19.34
C SER A 26 5.89 -14.52 -18.56
N ASP A 27 6.78 -15.05 -17.70
CA ASP A 27 6.52 -16.24 -16.89
C ASP A 27 5.52 -15.93 -15.77
N VAL A 28 5.66 -14.74 -15.15
CA VAL A 28 4.72 -14.26 -14.12
C VAL A 28 3.33 -14.04 -14.73
N ARG A 29 3.27 -13.43 -15.91
CA ARG A 29 2.03 -13.26 -16.67
C ARG A 29 1.37 -14.60 -17.00
N GLU A 30 2.15 -15.53 -17.54
CA GLU A 30 1.68 -16.86 -17.89
C GLU A 30 1.11 -17.60 -16.67
N LEU A 31 1.73 -17.46 -15.50
CA LEU A 31 1.22 -18.03 -14.25
C LEU A 31 -0.14 -17.45 -13.87
N HIS A 32 -0.31 -16.13 -13.94
CA HIS A 32 -1.58 -15.47 -13.60
C HIS A 32 -2.70 -15.79 -14.60
N GLU A 33 -2.39 -15.84 -15.90
CA GLU A 33 -3.34 -16.25 -16.95
C GLU A 33 -3.76 -17.73 -16.79
N LEU A 34 -2.82 -18.60 -16.41
CA LEU A 34 -3.12 -20.00 -16.13
C LEU A 34 -4.00 -20.13 -14.88
N ALA A 35 -3.70 -19.39 -13.81
CA ALA A 35 -4.52 -19.37 -12.61
C ALA A 35 -5.96 -18.91 -12.91
N LEU A 36 -6.13 -17.86 -13.71
CA LEU A 36 -7.42 -17.37 -14.17
C LEU A 36 -8.19 -18.45 -14.96
N THR A 37 -7.50 -19.08 -15.92
CA THR A 37 -8.12 -20.12 -16.78
C THR A 37 -8.54 -21.34 -15.96
N THR A 38 -7.72 -21.77 -15.00
CA THR A 38 -8.04 -22.87 -14.10
C THR A 38 -9.22 -22.53 -13.20
N ALA A 39 -9.26 -21.33 -12.62
CA ALA A 39 -10.38 -20.88 -11.78
C ALA A 39 -11.71 -20.89 -12.56
N ARG A 40 -11.71 -20.40 -13.81
CA ARG A 40 -12.87 -20.44 -14.71
C ARG A 40 -13.31 -21.86 -15.01
N ARG A 41 -12.38 -22.76 -15.34
CA ARG A 41 -12.68 -24.18 -15.61
C ARG A 41 -13.26 -24.90 -14.40
N ALA A 42 -12.79 -24.54 -13.21
CA ALA A 42 -13.30 -25.06 -11.95
C ALA A 42 -14.66 -24.45 -11.55
N GLY A 43 -15.16 -23.44 -12.28
CA GLY A 43 -16.36 -22.69 -11.90
C GLY A 43 -16.21 -21.88 -10.60
N SER A 44 -14.97 -21.64 -10.17
CA SER A 44 -14.70 -20.94 -8.91
C SER A 44 -14.63 -19.43 -9.14
N GLY A 45 -15.79 -18.78 -9.13
CA GLY A 45 -15.88 -17.32 -9.31
C GLY A 45 -15.01 -16.54 -8.31
N ARG A 46 -14.89 -17.02 -7.06
CA ARG A 46 -14.04 -16.38 -6.05
C ARG A 46 -12.55 -16.40 -6.45
N GLN A 47 -12.06 -17.55 -6.92
CA GLN A 47 -10.68 -17.68 -7.40
C GLN A 47 -10.47 -16.91 -8.69
N GLU A 48 -11.49 -16.84 -9.56
CA GLU A 48 -11.45 -16.03 -10.78
C GLU A 48 -11.28 -14.54 -10.44
N ALA A 49 -12.09 -14.01 -9.52
CA ALA A 49 -11.97 -12.61 -9.08
C ALA A 49 -10.57 -12.33 -8.50
N VAL A 50 -10.02 -13.22 -7.66
CA VAL A 50 -8.67 -13.07 -7.12
C VAL A 50 -7.61 -13.12 -8.21
N ALA A 51 -7.72 -14.04 -9.16
CA ALA A 51 -6.80 -14.14 -10.29
C ALA A 51 -6.81 -12.88 -11.16
N LEU A 52 -8.01 -12.33 -11.43
CA LEU A 52 -8.17 -11.06 -12.15
C LEU A 52 -7.54 -9.88 -11.40
N LEU A 53 -7.73 -9.77 -10.08
CA LEU A 53 -7.06 -8.73 -9.28
C LEU A 53 -5.53 -8.86 -9.36
N ASN A 54 -5.00 -10.08 -9.28
CA ASN A 54 -3.55 -10.29 -9.34
C ASN A 54 -2.99 -9.98 -10.74
N LEU A 55 -3.70 -10.36 -11.81
CA LEU A 55 -3.32 -10.00 -13.17
C LEU A 55 -3.37 -8.49 -13.39
N GLY A 56 -4.38 -7.81 -12.83
CA GLY A 56 -4.43 -6.35 -12.85
C GLY A 56 -3.24 -5.71 -12.12
N ASN A 57 -2.83 -6.23 -10.95
CA ASN A 57 -1.66 -5.74 -10.23
C ASN A 57 -0.37 -5.94 -11.04
N LEU A 58 -0.26 -7.06 -11.77
CA LEU A 58 0.87 -7.30 -12.67
C LEU A 58 0.91 -6.26 -13.79
N HIS A 59 -0.23 -5.93 -14.39
CA HIS A 59 -0.32 -4.89 -15.42
C HIS A 59 0.08 -3.52 -14.87
N VAL A 60 -0.36 -3.14 -13.66
CA VAL A 60 0.11 -1.91 -12.99
C VAL A 60 1.63 -1.91 -12.81
N ALA A 61 2.22 -3.02 -12.37
CA ALA A 61 3.68 -3.13 -12.19
C ALA A 61 4.46 -3.00 -13.51
N ARG A 62 3.78 -3.11 -14.66
CA ARG A 62 4.33 -2.98 -16.01
C ARG A 62 3.92 -1.67 -16.69
N ASP A 63 3.23 -0.77 -15.99
CA ASP A 63 2.67 0.47 -16.51
C ASP A 63 1.61 0.26 -17.62
N GLU A 64 0.98 -0.92 -17.62
CA GLU A 64 -0.10 -1.33 -18.55
C GLU A 64 -1.48 -1.00 -17.90
N LEU A 65 -1.73 0.29 -17.65
CA LEU A 65 -2.83 0.74 -16.78
C LEU A 65 -4.23 0.46 -17.34
N GLU A 66 -4.41 0.51 -18.67
CA GLU A 66 -5.68 0.18 -19.33
C GLU A 66 -6.05 -1.30 -19.16
N GLU A 67 -5.08 -2.20 -19.31
CA GLU A 67 -5.25 -3.64 -19.07
C GLU A 67 -5.54 -3.92 -17.60
N ALA A 68 -4.88 -3.21 -16.68
CA ALA A 68 -5.16 -3.30 -15.25
C ALA A 68 -6.61 -2.91 -14.93
N LEU A 69 -7.09 -1.78 -15.48
CA LEU A 69 -8.47 -1.34 -15.34
C LEU A 69 -9.46 -2.38 -15.86
N SER A 70 -9.18 -3.01 -17.01
CA SER A 70 -10.00 -4.08 -17.56
C SER A 70 -10.09 -5.27 -16.59
N CYS A 71 -8.95 -5.72 -16.06
CA CYS A 71 -8.90 -6.81 -15.10
C CYS A 71 -9.68 -6.49 -13.81
N TYR A 72 -9.53 -5.28 -13.26
CA TYR A 72 -10.22 -4.89 -12.04
C TYR A 72 -11.74 -4.73 -12.24
N ARG A 73 -12.19 -4.25 -13.41
CA ARG A 73 -13.63 -4.22 -13.75
C ARG A 73 -14.21 -5.62 -13.83
N ALA A 74 -13.52 -6.55 -14.50
CA ALA A 74 -13.94 -7.93 -14.56
C ALA A 74 -14.01 -8.58 -13.15
N ALA A 75 -13.00 -8.32 -12.31
CA ALA A 75 -13.00 -8.81 -10.92
C ALA A 75 -14.17 -8.25 -10.09
N LEU A 76 -14.53 -6.98 -10.32
CA LEU A 76 -15.67 -6.33 -9.69
C LEU A 76 -16.99 -6.97 -10.12
N GLU A 77 -17.18 -7.23 -11.42
CA GLU A 77 -18.38 -7.88 -11.95
C GLU A 77 -18.55 -9.30 -11.41
N VAL A 78 -17.47 -10.08 -11.37
CA VAL A 78 -17.48 -11.43 -10.78
C VAL A 78 -17.84 -11.36 -9.30
N SER A 79 -17.22 -10.45 -8.54
CA SER A 79 -17.51 -10.30 -7.10
C SER A 79 -18.97 -9.91 -6.83
N ARG A 80 -19.54 -9.03 -7.67
CA ARG A 80 -20.98 -8.67 -7.62
C ARG A 80 -21.88 -9.85 -7.90
N GLY A 81 -21.58 -10.63 -8.94
CA GLY A 81 -22.35 -11.83 -9.28
C GLY A 81 -22.35 -12.89 -8.18
N LEU A 82 -21.31 -12.91 -7.34
CA LEU A 82 -21.19 -13.80 -6.19
C LEU A 82 -21.81 -13.25 -4.90
N GLY A 83 -22.18 -11.97 -4.86
CA GLY A 83 -22.52 -11.29 -3.62
C GLY A 83 -21.35 -11.27 -2.62
N ASP A 84 -20.11 -11.09 -3.10
CA ASP A 84 -18.89 -10.93 -2.29
C ASP A 84 -18.55 -9.44 -2.11
N PRO A 85 -19.14 -8.74 -1.12
CA PRO A 85 -18.90 -7.31 -0.93
C PRO A 85 -17.45 -7.00 -0.54
N ALA A 86 -16.73 -7.94 0.08
CA ALA A 86 -15.32 -7.77 0.37
C ALA A 86 -14.47 -7.80 -0.92
N GLY A 87 -14.81 -8.70 -1.85
CA GLY A 87 -14.26 -8.77 -3.21
C GLY A 87 -14.52 -7.49 -4.01
N GLU A 88 -15.77 -7.01 -4.01
CA GLU A 88 -16.16 -5.75 -4.64
C GLU A 88 -15.35 -4.57 -4.10
N GLY A 89 -15.29 -4.44 -2.77
CA GLY A 89 -14.56 -3.37 -2.12
C GLY A 89 -13.06 -3.40 -2.39
N ARG A 90 -12.46 -4.58 -2.66
CA ARG A 90 -11.06 -4.69 -3.11
C ARG A 90 -10.90 -4.22 -4.56
N ALA A 91 -11.76 -4.68 -5.47
CA ALA A 91 -11.71 -4.29 -6.87
C ALA A 91 -11.89 -2.78 -7.06
N MET A 92 -12.81 -2.15 -6.30
CA MET A 92 -13.01 -0.71 -6.32
C MET A 92 -11.77 0.07 -5.85
N VAL A 93 -11.06 -0.39 -4.81
CA VAL A 93 -9.80 0.25 -4.37
C VAL A 93 -8.74 0.15 -5.46
N ASN A 94 -8.62 -1.01 -6.10
CA ASN A 94 -7.65 -1.19 -7.18
C ASN A 94 -7.98 -0.34 -8.42
N LEU A 95 -9.25 -0.19 -8.77
CA LEU A 95 -9.69 0.78 -9.79
C LEU A 95 -9.31 2.20 -9.39
N GLY A 96 -9.56 2.58 -8.14
CA GLY A 96 -9.17 3.89 -7.61
C GLY A 96 -7.67 4.14 -7.72
N ASN A 97 -6.83 3.17 -7.35
CA ASN A 97 -5.38 3.26 -7.48
C ASN A 97 -4.97 3.44 -8.95
N ALA A 98 -5.45 2.59 -9.86
CA ALA A 98 -5.08 2.65 -11.28
C ALA A 98 -5.51 3.96 -11.96
N TYR A 99 -6.70 4.49 -11.63
CA TYR A 99 -7.09 5.82 -12.11
C TYR A 99 -6.22 6.94 -11.53
N ALA A 100 -5.80 6.82 -10.27
CA ALA A 100 -4.89 7.78 -9.68
C ALA A 100 -3.53 7.74 -10.39
N ASP A 101 -3.02 6.56 -10.73
CA ASP A 101 -1.75 6.39 -11.45
C ASP A 101 -1.82 6.95 -12.89
N LEU A 102 -2.98 6.82 -13.55
CA LEU A 102 -3.28 7.51 -14.82
C LEU A 102 -3.42 9.04 -14.71
N GLY A 103 -3.43 9.59 -13.50
CA GLY A 103 -3.65 11.02 -13.25
C GLY A 103 -5.12 11.45 -13.26
N ASP A 104 -6.07 10.54 -13.48
CA ASP A 104 -7.51 10.81 -13.37
C ASP A 104 -7.95 10.77 -11.90
N LEU A 105 -7.49 11.77 -11.15
CA LEU A 105 -7.68 11.83 -9.71
C LEU A 105 -9.17 11.92 -9.32
N GLN A 106 -10.03 12.48 -10.18
CA GLN A 106 -11.46 12.57 -9.89
C GLN A 106 -12.13 11.20 -9.96
N ARG A 107 -11.87 10.40 -11.00
CA ARG A 107 -12.41 9.03 -11.04
C ARG A 107 -11.83 8.14 -9.94
N ALA A 108 -10.57 8.38 -9.54
CA ALA A 108 -9.99 7.69 -8.40
C ALA A 108 -10.80 7.94 -7.11
N ALA A 109 -11.15 9.20 -6.84
CA ALA A 109 -11.98 9.58 -5.69
C ALA A 109 -13.34 8.89 -5.73
N ASP A 110 -14.02 8.90 -6.88
CA ASP A 110 -15.33 8.27 -7.04
C ASP A 110 -15.30 6.76 -6.71
N TRP A 111 -14.23 6.06 -7.12
CA TRP A 111 -14.07 4.63 -6.81
C TRP A 111 -13.74 4.37 -5.34
N TYR A 112 -12.92 5.21 -4.71
CA TYR A 112 -12.68 5.12 -3.28
C TYR A 112 -13.95 5.40 -2.47
N ASP A 113 -14.74 6.40 -2.82
CA ASP A 113 -15.99 6.72 -2.11
C ASP A 113 -17.00 5.57 -2.22
N ARG A 114 -17.11 4.93 -3.39
CA ARG A 114 -17.94 3.72 -3.55
C ARG A 114 -17.46 2.58 -2.65
N SER A 115 -16.15 2.35 -2.58
CA SER A 115 -15.57 1.33 -1.69
C SER A 115 -15.81 1.67 -0.22
N LEU A 116 -15.65 2.95 0.17
CA LEU A 116 -15.86 3.42 1.52
C LEU A 116 -17.31 3.23 1.96
N LEU A 117 -18.27 3.58 1.10
CA LEU A 117 -19.69 3.37 1.34
C LEU A 117 -20.00 1.88 1.56
N LEU A 118 -19.52 1.02 0.66
CA LEU A 118 -19.73 -0.43 0.79
C LEU A 118 -19.16 -0.97 2.10
N ARG A 119 -17.92 -0.58 2.45
CA ARG A 119 -17.25 -1.04 3.68
C ARG A 119 -17.92 -0.52 4.95
N ARG A 120 -18.54 0.66 4.90
CA ARG A 120 -19.43 1.16 5.97
C ARG A 120 -20.66 0.27 6.11
N THR A 121 -21.32 -0.04 4.99
CA THR A 121 -22.53 -0.88 4.97
C THR A 121 -22.30 -2.26 5.55
N ILE A 122 -21.16 -2.89 5.25
CA ILE A 122 -20.84 -4.25 5.75
C ILE A 122 -20.09 -4.26 7.10
N GLY A 123 -19.85 -3.11 7.71
CA GLY A 123 -19.15 -3.02 9.00
C GLY A 123 -17.64 -3.35 8.95
N ASP A 124 -17.00 -3.29 7.78
CA ASP A 124 -15.57 -3.57 7.62
C ASP A 124 -14.72 -2.36 8.03
N ALA A 125 -14.44 -2.26 9.33
CA ALA A 125 -13.68 -1.14 9.91
C ALA A 125 -12.24 -1.06 9.38
N ALA A 126 -11.53 -2.19 9.27
CA ALA A 126 -10.15 -2.21 8.77
C ALA A 126 -10.09 -1.71 7.31
N GLY A 127 -11.02 -2.17 6.48
CA GLY A 127 -11.13 -1.69 5.12
C GLY A 127 -11.54 -0.23 5.01
N GLN A 128 -12.45 0.27 5.86
CA GLN A 128 -12.81 1.69 5.91
C GLN A 128 -11.58 2.56 6.17
N ALA A 129 -10.78 2.20 7.19
CA ALA A 129 -9.56 2.92 7.53
C ALA A 129 -8.58 2.96 6.35
N ARG A 130 -8.39 1.82 5.67
CA ARG A 130 -7.53 1.74 4.49
C ARG A 130 -7.99 2.66 3.36
N VAL A 131 -9.29 2.66 3.04
CA VAL A 131 -9.84 3.53 1.97
C VAL A 131 -9.70 5.01 2.33
N LEU A 132 -9.94 5.38 3.59
CA LEU A 132 -9.74 6.75 4.07
C LEU A 132 -8.27 7.19 3.93
N SER A 133 -7.30 6.33 4.19
CA SER A 133 -5.89 6.63 3.91
C SER A 133 -5.60 6.82 2.42
N HIS A 134 -6.24 6.04 1.52
CA HIS A 134 -6.11 6.25 0.07
C HIS A 134 -6.70 7.60 -0.37
N LEU A 135 -7.87 7.98 0.15
CA LEU A 135 -8.46 9.30 -0.08
C LEU A 135 -7.57 10.42 0.44
N GLY A 136 -6.98 10.25 1.62
CA GLY A 136 -6.01 11.20 2.18
C GLY A 136 -4.84 11.45 1.24
N ARG A 137 -4.17 10.38 0.78
CA ARG A 137 -3.07 10.51 -0.21
C ARG A 137 -3.53 11.11 -1.53
N LEU A 138 -4.72 10.74 -2.01
CA LEU A 138 -5.29 11.27 -3.25
C LEU A 138 -5.55 12.79 -3.14
N HIS A 139 -6.12 13.24 -2.02
CA HIS A 139 -6.36 14.66 -1.79
C HIS A 139 -5.07 15.47 -1.61
N ALA A 140 -4.01 14.88 -1.04
CA ALA A 140 -2.69 15.50 -1.02
C ALA A 140 -2.15 15.70 -2.44
N ARG A 141 -2.23 14.66 -3.30
CA ARG A 141 -1.86 14.76 -4.73
C ARG A 141 -2.67 15.81 -5.50
N MET A 142 -3.90 16.10 -5.07
CA MET A 142 -4.72 17.19 -5.62
C MET A 142 -4.38 18.59 -5.06
N GLY A 143 -3.40 18.71 -4.16
CA GLY A 143 -3.08 19.94 -3.44
C GLY A 143 -4.11 20.33 -2.37
N ARG A 144 -5.04 19.43 -2.01
CA ARG A 144 -6.11 19.65 -1.03
C ARG A 144 -5.67 19.19 0.35
N PHE A 145 -4.61 19.80 0.89
CA PHE A 145 -3.95 19.36 2.12
C PHE A 145 -4.87 19.27 3.34
N GLU A 146 -5.75 20.25 3.56
CA GLU A 146 -6.69 20.20 4.69
C GLU A 146 -7.70 19.04 4.58
N GLN A 147 -8.17 18.75 3.37
CA GLN A 147 -9.03 17.59 3.15
C GLN A 147 -8.26 16.29 3.38
N SER A 148 -7.02 16.20 2.89
CA SER A 148 -6.14 15.05 3.13
C SER A 148 -5.94 14.76 4.62
N VAL A 149 -5.61 15.78 5.41
CA VAL A 149 -5.47 15.66 6.86
C VAL A 149 -6.77 15.20 7.51
N ARG A 150 -7.94 15.69 7.06
CA ARG A 150 -9.25 15.22 7.56
C ARG A 150 -9.47 13.74 7.29
N ASP A 151 -9.19 13.27 6.07
CA ASP A 151 -9.40 11.87 5.70
C ASP A 151 -8.44 10.94 6.45
N HIS A 152 -7.17 11.33 6.59
CA HIS A 152 -6.22 10.57 7.40
C HIS A 152 -6.59 10.58 8.90
N ARG A 153 -7.07 11.69 9.46
CA ARG A 153 -7.58 11.71 10.86
C ARG A 153 -8.81 10.82 11.04
N ALA A 154 -9.69 10.75 10.04
CA ALA A 154 -10.80 9.80 10.05
C ALA A 154 -10.29 8.35 10.03
N ALA A 155 -9.27 8.03 9.21
CA ALA A 155 -8.62 6.72 9.21
C ALA A 155 -8.00 6.40 10.57
N LEU A 156 -7.27 7.34 11.17
CA LEU A 156 -6.65 7.22 12.49
C LEU A 156 -7.69 6.92 13.58
N GLY A 157 -8.83 7.61 13.57
CA GLY A 157 -9.93 7.35 14.51
C GLY A 157 -10.53 5.96 14.38
N VAL A 158 -10.56 5.38 13.17
CA VAL A 158 -10.95 3.97 12.97
C VAL A 158 -9.85 3.03 13.46
N ARG A 159 -8.57 3.29 13.14
CA ARG A 159 -7.42 2.47 13.58
C ARG A 159 -7.27 2.40 15.10
N ARG A 160 -7.46 3.52 15.80
CA ARG A 160 -7.48 3.58 17.27
C ARG A 160 -8.59 2.72 17.88
N ARG A 161 -9.74 2.59 17.23
CA ARG A 161 -10.85 1.75 17.71
C ARG A 161 -10.60 0.25 17.51
N ILE A 162 -9.96 -0.14 16.41
CA ILE A 162 -9.69 -1.56 16.13
C ILE A 162 -8.42 -2.09 16.81
N GLY A 163 -7.52 -1.20 17.26
CA GLY A 163 -6.36 -1.56 18.07
C GLY A 163 -5.18 -2.12 17.29
N ASP A 164 -4.66 -1.37 16.31
CA ASP A 164 -3.45 -1.73 15.56
C ASP A 164 -2.40 -0.60 15.68
N PRO A 165 -1.45 -0.69 16.62
CA PRO A 165 -0.44 0.35 16.84
C PRO A 165 0.45 0.61 15.63
N ALA A 166 0.78 -0.41 14.83
CA ALA A 166 1.60 -0.23 13.63
C ALA A 166 0.85 0.57 12.56
N ASP A 167 -0.42 0.22 12.30
CA ASP A 167 -1.25 0.97 11.36
C ASP A 167 -1.62 2.37 11.88
N ILE A 168 -1.70 2.58 13.19
CA ILE A 168 -1.80 3.92 13.81
C ILE A 168 -0.55 4.75 13.45
N GLY A 169 0.64 4.21 13.67
CA GLY A 169 1.90 4.88 13.35
C GLY A 169 2.00 5.26 11.88
N ARG A 170 1.65 4.35 10.96
CA ARG A 170 1.64 4.62 9.50
C ARG A 170 0.71 5.77 9.12
N VAL A 171 -0.51 5.81 9.68
CA VAL A 171 -1.44 6.91 9.40
C VAL A 171 -0.93 8.24 9.97
N LEU A 172 -0.27 8.22 11.13
CA LEU A 172 0.37 9.41 11.69
C LEU A 172 1.52 9.91 10.80
N THR A 173 2.35 9.00 10.28
CA THR A 173 3.37 9.34 9.27
C THR A 173 2.77 9.99 8.02
N ASP A 174 1.67 9.42 7.49
CA ASP A 174 0.96 10.03 6.34
C ASP A 174 0.48 11.46 6.67
N ILE A 175 -0.10 11.69 7.86
CA ILE A 175 -0.54 13.02 8.30
C ILE A 175 0.65 13.98 8.42
N ALA A 176 1.75 13.53 9.01
CA ALA A 176 2.94 14.35 9.21
C ALA A 176 3.58 14.74 7.88
N ALA A 177 3.65 13.83 6.91
CA ALA A 177 4.13 14.11 5.57
C ALA A 177 3.28 15.20 4.88
N VAL A 178 1.95 15.05 4.91
CA VAL A 178 1.02 16.04 4.32
C VAL A 178 1.14 17.41 5.01
N LEU A 179 1.30 17.44 6.32
CA LEU A 179 1.53 18.69 7.05
C LEU A 179 2.87 19.34 6.67
N GLY A 180 3.92 18.55 6.46
CA GLY A 180 5.21 19.01 5.97
C GLY A 180 5.11 19.63 4.58
N GLU A 181 4.45 18.94 3.64
CA GLU A 181 4.17 19.45 2.29
C GLU A 181 3.34 20.76 2.31
N ALA A 182 2.45 20.91 3.28
CA ALA A 182 1.67 22.13 3.49
C ALA A 182 2.44 23.26 4.20
N GLY A 183 3.73 23.07 4.51
CA GLY A 183 4.56 24.04 5.24
C GLY A 183 4.26 24.15 6.73
N ARG A 184 3.44 23.25 7.29
CA ARG A 184 3.04 23.20 8.71
C ARG A 184 4.02 22.38 9.52
N THR A 185 5.30 22.73 9.40
CA THR A 185 6.42 21.90 9.87
C THR A 185 6.38 21.56 11.36
N GLN A 186 6.05 22.52 12.22
CA GLN A 186 5.98 22.28 13.67
C GLN A 186 4.87 21.28 14.04
N GLU A 187 3.75 21.32 13.34
CA GLU A 187 2.66 20.35 13.54
C GLU A 187 3.04 18.97 13.02
N ALA A 188 3.70 18.90 11.86
CA ALA A 188 4.23 17.64 11.33
C ALA A 188 5.22 16.98 12.31
N LEU A 189 6.15 17.75 12.89
CA LEU A 189 7.09 17.26 13.91
C LEU A 189 6.38 16.79 15.19
N ALA A 190 5.27 17.40 15.58
CA ALA A 190 4.45 16.91 16.68
C ALA A 190 3.80 15.57 16.35
N VAL A 191 3.22 15.44 15.15
CA VAL A 191 2.58 14.19 14.69
C VAL A 191 3.61 13.07 14.50
N TYR A 192 4.83 13.37 14.06
CA TYR A 192 5.91 12.38 13.99
C TYR A 192 6.24 11.81 15.37
N ARG A 193 6.23 12.62 16.44
CA ARG A 193 6.43 12.11 17.81
C ARG A 193 5.36 11.09 18.20
N ASP A 194 4.10 11.38 17.90
CA ASP A 194 2.99 10.44 18.13
C ASP A 194 3.17 9.15 17.30
N ALA A 195 3.68 9.26 16.06
CA ALA A 195 3.95 8.11 15.21
C ALA A 195 5.03 7.19 15.80
N LEU A 196 6.11 7.78 16.33
CA LEU A 196 7.20 7.04 17.00
C LEU A 196 6.70 6.29 18.23
N GLU A 197 5.85 6.91 19.04
CA GLU A 197 5.22 6.24 20.19
C GLU A 197 4.38 5.03 19.75
N ALA A 198 3.64 5.16 18.64
CA ALA A 198 2.84 4.07 18.09
C ALA A 198 3.70 2.91 17.56
N PHE A 199 4.81 3.20 16.87
CA PHE A 199 5.73 2.16 16.40
C PHE A 199 6.46 1.44 17.54
N ARG A 200 6.86 2.17 18.60
CA ARG A 200 7.38 1.56 19.84
C ARG A 200 6.37 0.61 20.48
N ALA A 201 5.11 1.03 20.56
CA ALA A 201 4.04 0.18 21.09
C ALA A 201 3.77 -1.05 20.20
N ALA A 202 4.07 -0.97 18.90
CA ALA A 202 4.01 -2.10 17.97
C ALA A 202 5.25 -3.02 18.05
N GLY A 203 6.36 -2.56 18.62
CA GLY A 203 7.65 -3.23 18.55
C GLY A 203 8.24 -3.25 17.13
N ASP A 204 7.86 -2.30 16.27
CA ASP A 204 8.33 -2.23 14.88
C ASP A 204 9.49 -1.23 14.76
N GLU A 205 10.69 -1.70 15.10
CA GLU A 205 11.92 -0.90 15.09
C GLU A 205 12.25 -0.33 13.70
N ARG A 206 11.93 -1.06 12.63
CA ARG A 206 12.15 -0.60 11.26
C ARG A 206 11.24 0.58 10.93
N LEU A 207 9.95 0.50 11.22
CA LEU A 207 9.03 1.60 10.97
C LEU A 207 9.32 2.81 11.88
N GLU A 208 9.73 2.58 13.12
CA GLU A 208 10.22 3.65 14.01
C GLU A 208 11.42 4.38 13.38
N ALA A 209 12.41 3.64 12.88
CA ALA A 209 13.58 4.22 12.24
C ALA A 209 13.23 5.04 11.00
N LEU A 210 12.34 4.54 10.13
CA LEU A 210 11.91 5.28 8.94
C LEU A 210 11.20 6.59 9.30
N ALA A 211 10.35 6.59 10.33
CA ALA A 211 9.71 7.81 10.83
C ALA A 211 10.72 8.81 11.42
N LEU A 212 11.77 8.32 12.10
CA LEU A 212 12.87 9.16 12.55
C LEU A 212 13.60 9.82 11.38
N LEU A 213 13.88 9.09 10.30
CA LEU A 213 14.54 9.66 9.11
C LEU A 213 13.72 10.77 8.46
N HIS A 214 12.42 10.55 8.23
CA HIS A 214 11.54 11.59 7.67
C HIS A 214 11.42 12.81 8.58
N SER A 215 11.31 12.60 9.89
CA SER A 215 11.31 13.72 10.84
C SER A 215 12.66 14.45 10.93
N ALA A 216 13.77 13.78 10.62
CA ALA A 216 15.10 14.39 10.58
C ALA A 216 15.27 15.30 9.34
N GLU A 217 14.79 14.85 8.18
CA GLU A 217 14.74 15.67 6.95
C GLU A 217 13.97 16.96 7.22
N LEU A 218 12.79 16.83 7.81
CA LEU A 218 11.96 17.99 8.13
C LEU A 218 12.60 18.93 9.17
N ALA A 219 13.43 18.40 10.09
CA ALA A 219 14.19 19.24 11.03
C ALA A 219 15.31 20.04 10.34
N LEU A 220 15.96 19.46 9.33
CA LEU A 220 16.95 20.16 8.51
C LEU A 220 16.33 21.35 7.77
N ASP A 221 15.11 21.19 7.25
CA ASP A 221 14.39 22.27 6.57
C ASP A 221 14.11 23.45 7.50
N THR A 222 14.03 23.22 8.81
CA THR A 222 13.91 24.27 9.84
C THR A 222 15.24 24.81 10.37
N GLY A 223 16.36 24.29 9.88
CA GLY A 223 17.71 24.65 10.33
C GLY A 223 18.15 23.98 11.64
N ASP A 224 17.38 23.04 12.19
CA ASP A 224 17.74 22.31 13.40
C ASP A 224 18.61 21.09 13.08
N VAL A 225 19.85 21.37 12.67
CA VAL A 225 20.84 20.35 12.28
C VAL A 225 21.17 19.41 13.43
N ARG A 226 21.12 19.89 14.68
CA ARG A 226 21.42 19.07 15.86
C ARG A 226 20.36 18.01 16.08
N GLU A 227 19.10 18.39 16.03
CA GLU A 227 17.98 17.47 16.17
C GLU A 227 17.93 16.47 15.02
N ALA A 228 18.16 16.92 13.78
CA ALA A 228 18.24 16.04 12.62
C ALA A 228 19.32 14.96 12.78
N ARG A 229 20.52 15.35 13.23
CA ARG A 229 21.63 14.41 13.50
C ARG A 229 21.28 13.41 14.60
N LEU A 230 20.64 13.86 15.67
CA LEU A 230 20.21 12.98 16.76
C LEU A 230 19.25 11.90 16.26
N ARG A 231 18.23 12.30 15.49
CA ARG A 231 17.23 11.40 14.93
C ARG A 231 17.82 10.41 13.93
N ARG A 232 18.73 10.85 13.05
CA ARG A 232 19.45 9.96 12.12
C ARG A 232 20.29 8.91 12.84
N ARG A 233 20.96 9.27 13.94
CA ARG A 233 21.72 8.31 14.76
C ARG A 233 20.81 7.30 15.46
N GLN A 234 19.68 7.74 15.99
CA GLN A 234 18.68 6.85 16.59
C GLN A 234 18.11 5.88 15.55
N ALA A 235 17.76 6.39 14.36
CA ALA A 235 17.29 5.57 13.26
C ALA A 235 18.32 4.50 12.85
N LEU A 236 19.59 4.89 12.75
CA LEU A 236 20.66 3.94 12.42
C LEU A 236 20.76 2.80 13.45
N ALA A 237 20.69 3.12 14.74
CA ALA A 237 20.76 2.09 15.79
C ALA A 237 19.62 1.06 15.62
N LEU A 238 18.39 1.53 15.45
CA LEU A 238 17.21 0.68 15.23
C LEU A 238 17.32 -0.16 13.95
N LEU A 239 17.82 0.41 12.84
CA LEU A 239 17.99 -0.33 11.59
C LEU A 239 19.05 -1.43 11.70
N VAL A 240 20.12 -1.17 12.47
CA VAL A 240 21.16 -2.18 12.73
C VAL A 240 20.60 -3.33 13.57
N ASP A 241 19.85 -3.03 14.63
CA ASP A 241 19.24 -4.03 15.50
C ASP A 241 18.21 -4.88 14.73
N ALA A 242 17.43 -4.24 13.83
CA ALA A 242 16.47 -4.91 12.96
C ALA A 242 17.11 -5.68 11.78
N GLY A 243 18.43 -5.60 11.57
CA GLY A 243 19.11 -6.19 10.42
C GLY A 243 18.62 -5.65 9.06
N ALA A 244 18.18 -4.40 9.04
CA ALA A 244 17.57 -3.76 7.88
C ALA A 244 18.64 -3.26 6.88
N PRO A 245 18.47 -3.50 5.56
CA PRO A 245 19.44 -3.09 4.54
C PRO A 245 19.63 -1.56 4.46
N GLU A 246 18.63 -0.78 4.89
CA GLU A 246 18.68 0.68 4.93
C GLU A 246 19.77 1.22 5.88
N ALA A 247 20.25 0.40 6.83
CA ALA A 247 21.32 0.80 7.75
C ALA A 247 22.59 1.26 7.02
N ASP A 248 22.95 0.59 5.92
CA ASP A 248 24.17 0.91 5.15
C ASP A 248 24.08 2.29 4.50
N GLU A 249 22.89 2.67 4.03
CA GLU A 249 22.63 3.98 3.43
C GLU A 249 22.73 5.08 4.48
N VAL A 250 22.07 4.90 5.63
CA VAL A 250 22.11 5.87 6.73
C VAL A 250 23.54 6.05 7.28
N ARG A 251 24.36 4.99 7.33
CA ARG A 251 25.79 5.10 7.72
C ARG A 251 26.58 6.01 6.79
N ARG A 252 26.36 5.94 5.47
CA ARG A 252 27.07 6.79 4.52
C ARG A 252 26.73 8.26 4.76
N TYR A 253 25.44 8.57 4.87
CA TYR A 253 24.98 9.94 5.16
C TYR A 253 25.54 10.51 6.47
N LEU A 254 25.67 9.70 7.53
CA LEU A 254 26.25 10.14 8.79
C LEU A 254 27.79 10.23 8.78
N GLY A 255 28.45 9.53 7.87
CA GLY A 255 29.91 9.58 7.72
C GLY A 255 30.40 10.77 6.89
N ASP A 256 29.54 11.33 6.05
CA ASP A 256 29.81 12.50 5.20
C ASP A 256 29.50 13.86 5.88
N GLU A 257 28.96 13.83 7.13
CA GLU A 257 28.53 14.99 7.94
C GLU A 257 29.48 15.38 9.09
#